data_AF-A0A7W8A1C5-F1
#
_entry.id   AF-A0A7W8A1C5-F1
#
_cell.length_a   1.000
_cell.length_b   1.000
_cell.length_c   1.000
_cell.angle_alpha   90.00
_cell.angle_beta   90.00
_cell.angle_gamma   90.00
#
_symmetry.space_group_name_H-M   'P 1'
#
loop_
_entity.id
_entity.type
_entity.pdbx_description
1 polymer ?
#
loop_
_entity_poly.entity_id
_entity_poly.type
_entity_poly.pdbx_seq_one_letter_code
_entity_poly.pdbx_strand_id
1 'polypeptide(L)'
;MGPNGEQVGIVSIHDALKLAQEADLDLVEVAATARPPVCKLMDYGKFKYESAMKAREARKNQAHTIIKEIKLRPKIDPHDYETKKGHVVRFLKAGDKVKVTIMFRGREQSRPELGFRLLQKLAEDVTELGFVESQPKQDGRNMIMVIGPHKKKAEAKAEKAAAKAQRGGEEPSPGEEASAPSEEVSAQEA
;
A
#
# COMPACT_ATOMS: atom_id res chain seq x y z
N MET A 1 -3.11 -7.82 -38.27
CA MET A 1 -2.13 -8.86 -37.81
C MET A 1 -2.86 -10.18 -37.67
N GLY A 2 -2.26 -11.26 -38.16
CA GLY A 2 -2.75 -12.62 -37.99
C GLY A 2 -2.67 -13.10 -36.53
N PRO A 3 -3.29 -14.24 -36.21
CA PRO A 3 -3.47 -14.74 -34.85
C PRO A 3 -2.15 -14.97 -34.09
N ASN A 4 -1.11 -15.41 -34.80
CA ASN A 4 0.23 -15.68 -34.25
C ASN A 4 1.18 -14.47 -34.32
N GLY A 5 0.69 -13.28 -34.67
CA GLY A 5 1.51 -12.07 -34.83
C GLY A 5 2.07 -11.86 -36.24
N GLU A 6 1.61 -12.64 -37.22
CA GLU A 6 1.99 -12.46 -38.62
C GLU A 6 1.46 -11.14 -39.19
N GLN A 7 2.27 -10.46 -40.01
CA GLN A 7 1.89 -9.20 -40.64
C GLN A 7 1.24 -9.46 -42.00
N VAL A 8 -0.08 -9.37 -42.06
CA VAL A 8 -0.89 -9.53 -43.28
C VAL A 8 -0.83 -8.26 -44.17
N GLY A 9 -0.28 -7.15 -43.67
CA GLY A 9 -0.22 -5.86 -44.38
C GLY A 9 -1.51 -5.03 -44.25
N ILE A 10 -1.67 -4.04 -45.13
CA ILE A 10 -2.86 -3.19 -45.19
C ILE A 10 -3.92 -3.91 -46.03
N VAL A 11 -5.03 -4.27 -45.39
CA VAL A 11 -6.16 -4.96 -46.02
C VAL A 11 -7.45 -4.18 -45.82
N SER A 12 -8.46 -4.45 -46.65
CA SER A 12 -9.78 -3.88 -46.44
C SER A 12 -10.43 -4.43 -45.16
N ILE A 13 -11.34 -3.67 -44.55
CA ILE A 13 -12.08 -4.11 -43.36
C ILE A 13 -12.86 -5.40 -43.64
N HIS A 14 -13.44 -5.50 -44.83
CA HIS A 14 -14.24 -6.65 -45.22
C HIS A 14 -13.41 -7.93 -45.32
N ASP A 15 -12.22 -7.85 -45.90
CA ASP A 15 -11.31 -9.01 -45.99
C ASP A 15 -10.78 -9.39 -44.60
N ALA A 16 -10.51 -8.40 -43.74
CA ALA A 16 -10.11 -8.64 -42.36
C ALA A 16 -11.21 -9.33 -41.53
N LEU A 17 -12.48 -8.97 -41.72
CA LEU A 17 -13.61 -9.61 -41.06
C LEU A 17 -13.83 -11.05 -41.55
N LYS A 18 -13.66 -11.30 -42.85
CA LYS A 18 -13.71 -12.66 -43.40
C LYS A 18 -12.63 -13.55 -42.81
N LEU A 19 -11.38 -13.08 -42.77
CA LEU A 19 -10.27 -13.80 -42.16
C LEU A 19 -10.50 -14.08 -40.67
N ALA A 20 -11.19 -13.18 -39.96
CA ALA A 20 -11.57 -13.39 -38.57
C ALA A 20 -12.59 -14.53 -38.44
N GLN A 21 -13.64 -14.53 -39.28
CA GLN A 21 -14.67 -15.57 -39.31
C GLN A 21 -14.12 -16.93 -39.71
N GLU A 22 -13.25 -17.00 -40.73
CA GLU A 22 -12.60 -18.24 -41.18
C GLU A 22 -11.71 -18.86 -40.10
N ALA A 23 -11.16 -18.02 -39.21
CA ALA A 23 -10.32 -18.45 -38.10
C ALA A 23 -11.08 -18.64 -36.79
N ASP A 24 -12.40 -18.44 -36.76
CA ASP A 24 -13.23 -18.42 -35.54
C ASP A 24 -12.69 -17.46 -34.45
N LEU A 25 -12.20 -16.29 -34.86
CA LEU A 25 -11.62 -15.25 -33.99
C LEU A 25 -12.30 -13.90 -34.19
N ASP A 26 -12.02 -12.95 -33.29
CA ASP A 26 -12.49 -11.58 -33.40
C ASP A 26 -11.45 -10.67 -34.06
N LEU A 27 -11.92 -9.73 -34.88
CA LEU A 27 -11.10 -8.61 -35.36
C LEU A 27 -11.09 -7.50 -34.31
N VAL A 28 -9.99 -7.37 -33.56
CA VAL A 28 -9.87 -6.40 -32.46
C VAL A 28 -8.95 -5.25 -32.86
N GLU A 29 -9.43 -4.01 -32.72
CA GLU A 29 -8.64 -2.81 -32.92
C GLU A 29 -7.69 -2.58 -31.73
N VAL A 30 -6.37 -2.74 -31.95
CA VAL A 30 -5.36 -2.58 -30.89
C VAL A 30 -4.71 -1.19 -30.88
N ALA A 31 -4.69 -0.51 -32.02
CA ALA A 31 -4.22 0.87 -32.11
C ALA A 31 -5.06 1.70 -33.09
N ALA A 32 -6.06 2.39 -32.56
CA ALA A 32 -6.94 3.28 -33.33
C ALA A 32 -6.26 4.60 -33.76
N THR A 33 -5.17 4.99 -33.09
CA THR A 33 -4.45 6.25 -33.38
C THR A 33 -3.45 6.15 -34.53
N ALA A 34 -3.16 4.94 -35.01
CA ALA A 34 -2.28 4.72 -36.15
C ALA A 34 -3.00 5.03 -37.49
N ARG A 35 -2.24 5.44 -38.51
CA ARG A 35 -2.74 5.61 -39.87
C ARG A 35 -1.95 4.71 -40.84
N PRO A 36 -2.54 3.62 -41.35
CA PRO A 36 -3.89 3.10 -41.08
C PRO A 36 -4.05 2.48 -39.67
N PRO A 37 -5.27 2.36 -39.11
CA PRO A 37 -5.52 1.71 -37.83
C PRO A 37 -5.00 0.27 -37.80
N VAL A 38 -4.48 -0.16 -36.66
CA VAL A 38 -3.92 -1.51 -36.51
C VAL A 38 -4.91 -2.41 -35.80
N CYS A 39 -5.40 -3.41 -36.54
CA CYS A 39 -6.27 -4.47 -36.03
C CYS A 39 -5.50 -5.80 -35.89
N LYS A 40 -5.85 -6.59 -34.88
CA LYS A 40 -5.28 -7.91 -34.61
C LYS A 40 -6.40 -8.92 -34.46
N LEU A 41 -6.24 -10.07 -35.11
CA LEU A 41 -7.11 -11.23 -34.93
C LEU A 41 -6.80 -11.88 -33.58
N MET A 42 -7.77 -11.95 -32.68
CA MET A 42 -7.65 -12.60 -31.38
C MET A 42 -9.03 -12.93 -30.80
N ASP A 43 -9.08 -13.84 -29.84
CA ASP A 43 -10.27 -14.07 -29.02
C ASP A 43 -10.40 -12.91 -28.01
N TYR A 44 -11.39 -12.05 -28.21
CA TYR A 44 -11.60 -10.88 -27.35
C TYR A 44 -12.07 -11.28 -25.94
N GLY A 45 -12.85 -12.36 -25.82
CA GLY A 45 -13.34 -12.88 -24.55
C GLY A 45 -12.19 -13.33 -23.65
N LYS A 46 -11.29 -14.16 -24.20
CA LYS A 46 -10.08 -14.62 -23.51
C LYS A 46 -9.15 -13.46 -23.15
N PHE A 47 -8.91 -12.53 -24.09
CA PHE A 47 -8.08 -11.35 -23.83
C PHE A 47 -8.64 -10.47 -22.70
N LYS A 48 -9.96 -10.25 -22.66
CA LYS A 48 -10.62 -9.49 -21.59
C LYS A 48 -10.47 -10.18 -20.23
N TYR A 49 -10.55 -11.50 -20.20
CA TYR A 49 -10.33 -12.28 -18.97
C TYR A 49 -8.87 -12.19 -18.49
N GLU A 50 -7.91 -12.44 -19.37
CA GLU A 50 -6.47 -12.41 -19.03
C GLU A 50 -6.02 -11.00 -18.61
N SER A 51 -6.47 -9.96 -19.32
CA SER A 51 -6.20 -8.57 -18.94
C SER A 51 -6.83 -8.21 -17.58
N ALA A 52 -8.05 -8.66 -17.31
CA ALA A 52 -8.69 -8.47 -16.01
C ALA A 52 -7.96 -9.23 -14.89
N MET A 53 -7.52 -10.45 -15.13
CA MET A 53 -6.75 -11.25 -14.18
C MET A 53 -5.38 -10.62 -13.91
N LYS A 54 -4.65 -10.23 -14.95
CA LYS A 54 -3.37 -9.51 -14.85
C LYS A 54 -3.52 -8.17 -14.12
N ALA A 55 -4.59 -7.43 -14.40
CA ALA A 55 -4.89 -6.19 -13.68
C ALA A 55 -5.21 -6.43 -12.20
N ARG A 56 -5.97 -7.49 -11.87
CA ARG A 56 -6.25 -7.89 -10.49
C ARG A 56 -4.98 -8.30 -9.76
N GLU A 57 -4.12 -9.09 -10.40
CA GLU A 57 -2.84 -9.51 -9.84
C GLU A 57 -1.89 -8.32 -9.64
N ALA A 58 -1.79 -7.41 -10.61
CA ALA A 58 -1.01 -6.19 -10.50
C ALA A 58 -1.51 -5.30 -9.34
N ARG A 59 -2.82 -5.13 -9.17
CA ARG A 59 -3.39 -4.40 -8.02
C ARG A 59 -3.09 -5.09 -6.70
N LYS A 60 -3.16 -6.42 -6.63
CA LYS A 60 -2.84 -7.19 -5.41
C LYS A 60 -1.36 -7.07 -5.03
N ASN A 61 -0.48 -7.02 -6.03
CA ASN A 61 0.96 -6.90 -5.85
C ASN A 61 1.42 -5.45 -5.66
N GLN A 62 0.56 -4.47 -5.93
CA GLN A 62 0.85 -3.07 -5.67
C GLN A 62 0.99 -2.83 -4.16
N ALA A 63 2.22 -2.56 -3.71
CA ALA A 63 2.49 -2.24 -2.33
C ALA A 63 2.02 -0.80 -2.02
N HIS A 64 0.76 -0.64 -1.61
CA HIS A 64 0.21 0.65 -1.19
C HIS A 64 0.95 1.16 0.05
N THR A 65 1.79 2.17 -0.10
CA THR A 65 2.45 2.82 1.04
C THR A 65 1.44 3.69 1.76
N ILE A 66 1.12 3.36 3.02
CA ILE A 66 0.13 4.10 3.80
C ILE A 66 0.87 5.12 4.66
N ILE A 67 0.29 6.31 4.81
CA ILE A 67 0.78 7.30 5.78
C ILE A 67 0.12 7.01 7.12
N LYS A 68 0.91 6.64 8.12
CA LYS A 68 0.48 6.44 9.50
C LYS A 68 0.72 7.72 10.29
N GLU A 69 -0.29 8.16 11.02
CA GLU A 69 -0.21 9.37 11.83
C GLU A 69 0.09 9.03 13.28
N ILE A 70 1.06 9.73 13.87
CA ILE A 70 1.39 9.64 15.29
C ILE A 70 1.32 11.04 15.88
N LYS A 71 0.50 11.19 16.91
CA LYS A 71 0.35 12.46 17.64
C LYS A 71 1.17 12.40 18.93
N LEU A 72 1.95 13.45 19.16
CA LEU A 72 2.78 13.65 20.34
C LEU A 72 2.44 14.99 21.01
N ARG A 73 2.81 15.10 22.28
CA ARG A 73 2.70 16.35 23.05
C ARG A 73 4.12 16.91 23.30
N PRO A 74 4.29 18.24 23.42
CA PRO A 74 5.59 18.84 23.74
C PRO A 74 6.17 18.37 25.08
N LYS A 75 5.31 18.06 26.06
CA LYS A 75 5.68 17.54 27.39
C LYS A 75 5.29 16.06 27.51
N ILE A 76 5.86 15.23 26.65
CA ILE A 76 5.66 13.78 26.72
C ILE A 76 6.52 13.19 27.85
N ASP A 77 5.96 12.22 28.56
CA ASP A 77 6.71 11.41 29.52
C ASP A 77 7.70 10.49 28.78
N PRO A 78 8.90 10.19 29.33
CA PRO A 78 9.83 9.26 28.71
C PRO A 78 9.16 7.93 28.29
N HIS A 79 8.41 7.28 29.20
CA HIS A 79 7.80 5.99 28.91
C HIS A 79 6.81 6.03 27.72
N ASP A 80 6.01 7.11 27.62
CA ASP A 80 5.13 7.32 26.46
C ASP A 80 5.94 7.60 25.19
N TYR A 81 7.04 8.36 25.29
CA TYR A 81 7.95 8.60 24.17
C TYR A 81 8.52 7.28 23.60
N GLU A 82 9.05 6.40 24.47
CA GLU A 82 9.56 5.09 24.08
C GLU A 82 8.49 4.25 23.36
N THR A 83 7.26 4.27 23.87
CA THR A 83 6.12 3.53 23.27
C THR A 83 5.81 4.07 21.86
N LYS A 84 5.75 5.39 21.70
CA LYS A 84 5.47 6.04 20.40
C LYS A 84 6.62 5.85 19.42
N LYS A 85 7.87 5.92 19.87
CA LYS A 85 9.06 5.56 19.09
C LYS A 85 8.97 4.12 18.59
N GLY A 86 8.55 3.17 19.45
CA GLY A 86 8.28 1.79 19.05
C GLY A 86 7.25 1.67 17.92
N HIS A 87 6.19 2.49 17.95
CA HIS A 87 5.21 2.55 16.86
C HIS A 87 5.79 3.12 15.56
N VAL A 88 6.57 4.20 15.63
CA VAL A 88 7.28 4.78 14.47
C VAL A 88 8.16 3.70 13.83
N VAL A 89 8.99 3.04 14.63
CA VAL A 89 9.87 1.94 14.21
C VAL A 89 9.08 0.81 13.55
N ARG A 90 7.95 0.39 14.15
CA ARG A 90 7.09 -0.67 13.61
C ARG A 90 6.52 -0.30 12.24
N PHE A 91 6.12 0.95 12.04
CA PHE A 91 5.57 1.43 10.77
C PHE A 91 6.65 1.59 9.70
N LEU A 92 7.81 2.14 10.04
CA LEU A 92 8.94 2.23 9.11
C LEU A 92 9.42 0.83 8.68
N LYS A 93 9.52 -0.13 9.62
CA LYS A 93 9.81 -1.55 9.30
C LYS A 93 8.72 -2.23 8.47
N ALA A 94 7.50 -1.70 8.47
CA ALA A 94 6.43 -2.18 7.59
C ALA A 94 6.46 -1.53 6.19
N GLY A 95 7.37 -0.57 5.97
CA GLY A 95 7.44 0.21 4.74
C GLY A 95 6.34 1.27 4.62
N ASP A 96 5.74 1.69 5.72
CA ASP A 96 4.77 2.78 5.76
C ASP A 96 5.46 4.11 6.08
N LYS A 97 4.93 5.21 5.52
CA LYS A 97 5.38 6.56 5.88
C LYS A 97 4.77 6.96 7.21
N VAL A 98 5.49 7.72 8.01
CA VAL A 98 5.00 8.18 9.31
C VAL A 98 4.91 9.70 9.33
N LYS A 99 3.70 10.23 9.53
CA LYS A 99 3.47 11.64 9.80
C LYS A 99 3.39 11.83 11.31
N VAL A 100 4.41 12.46 11.88
CA VAL A 100 4.47 12.80 13.30
C VAL A 100 3.92 14.21 13.47
N THR A 101 2.95 14.38 14.37
CA THR A 101 2.31 15.66 14.65
C THR A 101 2.42 15.99 16.13
N ILE A 102 3.06 17.10 16.44
CA ILE A 102 3.06 17.70 17.77
C ILE A 102 1.95 18.73 17.83
N MET A 103 1.05 18.59 18.81
CA MET A 103 -0.02 19.56 19.04
C MET A 103 0.39 20.51 20.16
N PHE A 104 0.46 21.81 19.87
CA PHE A 104 0.71 22.82 20.89
C PHE A 104 -0.61 23.30 21.50
N ARG A 105 -0.66 23.42 22.83
CA ARG A 105 -1.87 23.93 23.51
C ARG A 105 -1.56 25.19 24.31
N GLY A 106 -2.44 26.19 24.17
CA GLY A 106 -2.39 27.43 24.94
C GLY A 106 -1.05 28.16 24.78
N ARG A 107 -0.38 28.42 25.92
CA ARG A 107 0.89 29.17 26.00
C ARG A 107 2.08 28.44 25.37
N GLU A 108 1.93 27.19 24.95
CA GLU A 108 3.00 26.41 24.31
C GLU A 108 3.21 26.80 22.83
N GLN A 109 2.25 27.51 22.21
CA GLN A 109 2.39 28.00 20.83
C GLN A 109 3.53 29.01 20.67
N SER A 110 3.91 29.73 21.73
CA SER A 110 5.04 30.65 21.71
C SER A 110 6.40 29.97 21.87
N ARG A 111 6.43 28.64 22.06
CA ARG A 111 7.66 27.84 22.23
C ARG A 111 7.75 26.68 21.22
N PRO A 112 7.82 26.97 19.92
CA PRO A 112 7.96 25.94 18.89
C PRO A 112 9.27 25.14 19.03
N GLU A 113 10.31 25.71 19.64
CA GLU A 113 11.60 25.06 19.88
C GLU A 113 11.49 23.73 20.63
N LEU A 114 10.56 23.61 21.59
CA LEU A 114 10.37 22.38 22.35
C LEU A 114 9.89 21.24 21.46
N GLY A 115 8.96 21.54 20.55
CA GLY A 115 8.49 20.56 19.56
C GLY A 115 9.56 20.23 18.53
N PHE A 116 10.32 21.23 18.09
CA PHE A 116 11.40 21.04 17.14
C PHE A 116 12.48 20.09 17.69
N ARG A 117 12.96 20.32 18.92
CA ARG A 117 13.96 19.46 19.57
C ARG A 117 13.45 18.03 19.75
N LEU A 118 12.17 17.84 20.09
CA LEU A 118 11.58 16.51 20.23
C LEU A 118 11.52 15.76 18.89
N LEU A 119 11.14 16.45 17.80
CA LEU A 119 11.13 15.87 16.46
C LEU A 119 12.54 15.57 15.95
N GLN A 120 13.51 16.45 16.24
CA GLN A 120 14.90 16.23 15.89
C GLN A 120 15.48 15.01 16.61
N LYS A 121 15.25 14.88 17.92
CA LYS A 121 15.63 13.68 18.69
C LYS A 121 14.99 12.42 18.11
N LEU A 122 13.70 12.47 17.77
CA LEU A 122 13.01 11.34 17.14
C LEU A 122 13.62 10.99 15.77
N ALA A 123 14.02 11.99 14.97
CA ALA A 123 14.64 11.77 13.67
C ALA A 123 16.01 11.09 13.79
N GLU A 124 16.84 11.53 14.74
CA GLU A 124 18.13 10.91 15.06
C GLU A 124 17.94 9.44 15.48
N ASP A 125 16.99 9.19 16.38
CA ASP A 125 16.64 7.87 16.88
C ASP A 125 16.16 6.87 15.81
N VAL A 126 15.64 7.35 14.67
CA VAL A 126 15.11 6.50 13.59
C VAL A 126 15.90 6.62 12.29
N THR A 127 17.07 7.27 12.31
CA THR A 127 17.91 7.51 11.12
C THR A 127 18.33 6.21 10.43
N GLU A 128 18.48 5.13 11.19
CA GLU A 128 18.82 3.81 10.64
C GLU A 128 17.68 3.17 9.82
N LEU A 129 16.43 3.48 10.13
CA LEU A 129 15.25 2.84 9.54
C LEU A 129 14.54 3.71 8.50
N GLY A 130 14.71 5.02 8.59
CA GLY A 130 14.07 5.97 7.69
C GLY A 130 14.85 7.26 7.52
N PHE A 131 14.39 8.05 6.56
CA PHE A 131 14.88 9.40 6.28
C PHE A 131 13.76 10.42 6.48
N VAL A 132 14.14 11.66 6.79
CA VAL A 132 13.18 12.76 6.92
C VAL A 132 12.79 13.23 5.52
N GLU A 133 11.55 12.97 5.11
CA GLU A 133 11.00 13.39 3.82
C GLU A 133 10.53 14.85 3.88
N SER A 134 9.89 15.23 4.99
CA SER A 134 9.54 16.63 5.28
C SER A 134 10.09 17.01 6.63
N GLN A 135 10.96 18.02 6.64
CA GLN A 135 11.48 18.62 7.86
C GLN A 135 10.35 19.13 8.76
N PRO A 136 10.59 19.26 10.08
CA PRO A 136 9.64 19.84 11.03
C PRO A 136 9.16 21.22 10.56
N LYS A 137 7.88 21.31 10.18
CA LYS A 137 7.24 22.55 9.78
C LYS A 137 6.08 22.86 10.70
N GLN A 138 5.95 24.13 11.08
CA GLN A 138 4.82 24.59 11.87
C GLN A 138 3.61 24.79 10.95
N ASP A 139 2.54 24.08 11.26
CA ASP A 139 1.23 24.15 10.60
C ASP A 139 0.20 24.66 11.62
N GLY A 140 0.17 25.99 11.78
CA GLY A 140 -0.66 26.69 12.76
C GLY A 140 -0.36 26.27 14.20
N ARG A 141 -1.32 25.56 14.81
CA ARG A 141 -1.25 25.04 16.19
C ARG A 141 -0.53 23.69 16.30
N ASN A 142 -0.13 23.12 15.18
CA ASN A 142 0.56 21.84 15.10
C ASN A 142 1.95 22.04 14.51
N MET A 143 2.86 21.11 14.80
CA MET A 143 4.12 20.97 14.06
C MET A 143 4.22 19.56 13.52
N ILE A 144 4.53 19.45 12.25
CA ILE A 144 4.43 18.20 11.49
C ILE A 144 5.80 17.87 10.92
N MET A 145 6.18 16.60 11.01
CA MET A 145 7.33 16.02 10.35
C MET A 145 6.89 14.72 9.65
N VAL A 146 7.41 14.46 8.46
CA VAL A 146 7.13 13.21 7.72
C VAL A 146 8.43 12.44 7.56
N ILE A 147 8.39 11.17 7.99
CA ILE A 147 9.49 10.22 7.90
C ILE A 147 9.14 9.15 6.89
N GLY A 148 10.00 8.95 5.90
CA GLY A 148 9.91 7.87 4.92
C GLY A 148 10.79 6.69 5.33
N PRO A 149 10.40 5.44 5.05
CA PRO A 149 11.24 4.28 5.28
C PRO A 149 12.35 4.19 4.23
N HIS A 150 13.55 3.72 4.62
CA HIS A 150 14.63 3.43 3.66
C HIS A 150 14.30 2.22 2.78
N LYS A 151 13.69 1.18 3.38
CA LYS A 151 13.28 -0.03 2.67
C LYS A 151 11.91 0.16 2.02
N LYS A 152 11.78 -0.26 0.77
CA LYS A 152 10.48 -0.23 0.07
C LYS A 152 9.51 -1.23 0.72
N LYS A 153 8.22 -0.90 0.71
CA LYS A 153 7.17 -1.75 1.27
C LYS A 153 7.14 -3.18 0.68
N ALA A 154 7.54 -3.34 -0.58
CA ALA A 154 7.68 -4.65 -1.21
C ALA A 154 8.77 -5.51 -0.55
N GLU A 155 9.94 -4.93 -0.27
CA GLU A 155 11.08 -5.60 0.39
C GLU A 155 10.74 -5.94 1.85
N ALA A 156 10.11 -5.00 2.56
CA ALA A 156 9.65 -5.24 3.94
C ALA A 156 8.61 -6.38 4.04
N LYS A 157 7.75 -6.53 3.03
CA LYS A 157 6.77 -7.63 2.97
C LYS A 157 7.44 -8.97 2.66
N ALA A 158 8.44 -8.98 1.78
CA ALA A 158 9.23 -10.16 1.47
C ALA A 158 10.04 -10.65 2.70
N GLU A 159 10.67 -9.74 3.42
CA GLU A 159 11.47 -10.03 4.61
C GLU A 159 10.59 -10.59 5.76
N LYS A 160 9.38 -10.01 5.95
CA LYS A 160 8.40 -10.57 6.92
C LYS A 160 7.86 -11.93 6.51
N ALA A 161 7.64 -12.17 5.22
CA ALA A 161 7.20 -13.48 4.72
C ALA A 161 8.29 -14.53 4.92
N ALA A 162 9.55 -14.19 4.63
CA ALA A 162 10.71 -15.06 4.86
C ALA A 162 10.91 -15.37 6.34
N ALA A 163 10.82 -14.36 7.22
CA ALA A 163 10.94 -14.55 8.67
C ALA A 163 9.78 -15.39 9.27
N LYS A 164 8.56 -15.26 8.71
CA LYS A 164 7.42 -16.09 9.12
C LYS A 164 7.55 -17.54 8.63
N ALA A 165 8.10 -17.75 7.42
CA ALA A 165 8.38 -19.09 6.90
C ALA A 165 9.47 -19.81 7.72
N GLN A 166 10.48 -19.08 8.22
CA GLN A 166 11.53 -19.65 9.08
C GLN A 166 11.06 -19.95 10.50
N ARG A 167 9.99 -19.31 10.99
CA ARG A 167 9.40 -19.57 12.32
C ARG A 167 8.29 -20.63 12.31
N GLY A 168 7.88 -21.14 11.14
CA GLY A 168 6.78 -22.09 10.97
C GLY A 168 7.18 -23.57 11.06
N GLY A 169 8.06 -23.92 12.01
CA GLY A 169 8.46 -25.31 12.29
C GLY A 169 7.89 -25.88 13.60
N GLU A 170 7.02 -25.14 14.30
CA GLU A 170 6.39 -25.64 15.52
C GLU A 170 4.87 -25.48 15.41
N GLU A 171 4.19 -26.61 15.20
CA GLU A 171 2.74 -26.72 15.18
C GLU A 171 2.15 -26.29 16.53
N PRO A 172 1.06 -25.51 16.57
CA PRO A 172 0.27 -25.43 17.78
C PRO A 172 -0.52 -26.73 17.94
N SER A 173 -0.22 -27.46 19.03
CA SER A 173 -0.97 -28.63 19.51
C SER A 173 -2.47 -28.32 19.62
N PRO A 174 -3.38 -29.18 19.10
CA PRO A 174 -4.81 -29.00 19.26
C PRO A 174 -5.25 -29.54 20.62
N GLY A 175 -5.68 -28.68 21.52
CA GLY A 175 -6.29 -29.13 22.77
C GLY A 175 -6.50 -28.00 23.78
N GLU A 176 -7.63 -27.30 23.67
CA GLU A 176 -8.57 -27.11 24.79
C GLU A 176 -9.87 -26.49 24.26
N GLU A 177 -10.84 -27.35 23.95
CA GLU A 177 -12.25 -27.00 24.04
C GLU A 177 -12.59 -26.83 25.53
N ALA A 178 -13.02 -25.64 25.96
CA ALA A 178 -13.88 -25.50 27.12
C ALA A 178 -14.63 -24.16 27.16
N SER A 179 -15.96 -24.28 27.06
CA SER A 179 -16.99 -23.43 27.68
C SER A 179 -17.06 -21.94 27.32
N ALA A 180 -17.97 -21.65 26.39
CA ALA A 180 -18.76 -20.42 26.43
C ALA A 180 -19.74 -20.45 27.62
N PRO A 181 -20.06 -19.29 28.21
CA PRO A 181 -21.39 -19.06 28.76
C PRO A 181 -22.12 -17.99 27.95
N SER A 182 -23.31 -18.37 27.51
CA SER A 182 -24.39 -17.54 27.03
C SER A 182 -25.20 -16.97 28.21
N GLU A 183 -25.36 -15.65 28.30
CA GLU A 183 -26.46 -14.99 29.03
C GLU A 183 -26.82 -13.72 28.23
N GLU A 184 -27.87 -13.77 27.40
CA GLU A 184 -29.25 -13.35 27.70
C GLU A 184 -29.40 -11.85 27.99
N VAL A 185 -29.94 -11.15 26.98
CA VAL A 185 -30.36 -9.76 27.04
C VAL A 185 -31.82 -9.74 27.49
N SER A 186 -32.08 -9.39 28.75
CA SER A 186 -33.42 -9.02 29.21
C SER A 186 -33.62 -7.52 29.05
N ALA A 187 -34.45 -7.14 28.09
CA ALA A 187 -35.06 -5.82 28.01
C ALA A 187 -36.28 -5.78 28.95
N GLN A 188 -36.34 -4.81 29.87
CA GLN A 188 -37.56 -4.16 30.37
C GLN A 188 -37.23 -3.09 31.43
N GLU A 189 -38.26 -2.27 31.73
CA GLU A 189 -38.34 -1.08 32.60
C GLU A 189 -38.04 0.26 31.91
N ALA A 190 -38.84 1.31 32.07
CA ALA A 190 -40.19 1.50 32.58
C ALA A 190 -40.60 2.93 32.16
#